data_AF-A0A4D4MH74-F1
#
_entry.id   AF-A0A4D4MH74-F1
#
_cell.length_a   1.000
_cell.length_b   1.000
_cell.length_c   1.000
_cell.angle_alpha   90.00
_cell.angle_beta   90.00
_cell.angle_gamma   90.00
#
_symmetry.space_group_name_H-M   'P 1'
#
loop_
_entity.id
_entity.type
_entity.pdbx_description
1 polymer ?
#
loop_
_entity_poly.entity_id
_entity_poly.type
_entity_poly.pdbx_seq_one_letter_code
_entity_poly.pdbx_strand_id
1 'polypeptide(L)' 'MRSGRSWSPLLPAGKKPGRPPVHIKRQLLDGIRRRTRAGAPWRDVPERYGPGETVYGLFRRR' A
#
# COMPACT_ATOMS: atom_id res chain seq x y z
N MET A 1 6.39 -39.09 17.60
CA MET A 1 5.15 -38.29 17.54
C MET A 1 5.39 -36.99 18.30
N ARG A 2 5.47 -35.83 17.62
CA ARG A 2 5.59 -34.51 18.26
C ARG A 2 4.21 -33.86 18.24
N SER A 3 3.49 -33.93 19.35
CA SER A 3 2.27 -33.15 19.56
C SER A 3 2.66 -31.69 19.79
N GLY A 4 2.62 -30.89 18.72
CA GLY A 4 2.76 -29.43 18.82
C GLY A 4 1.54 -28.85 19.52
N ARG A 5 1.75 -28.16 20.64
CA ARG A 5 0.72 -27.34 21.29
C ARG A 5 0.16 -26.34 20.26
N SER A 6 -1.12 -26.46 19.94
CA SER A 6 -1.84 -25.49 19.11
C SER A 6 -2.24 -24.30 19.98
N TRP A 7 -1.48 -23.21 19.90
CA TRP A 7 -1.76 -21.94 20.58
C TRP A 7 -2.92 -21.15 19.96
N SER A 8 -3.57 -21.69 18.91
CA SER A 8 -4.66 -21.06 18.17
C SER A 8 -5.83 -20.52 19.01
N PRO A 9 -6.27 -21.11 20.14
CA PRO A 9 -7.41 -20.57 20.88
C PRO A 9 -7.08 -19.35 21.77
N LEU A 10 -5.81 -18.99 21.95
CA LEU A 10 -5.40 -17.83 22.78
C LEU A 10 -5.13 -16.57 21.96
N LEU A 11 -5.20 -16.64 20.63
CA LEU A 11 -4.96 -15.49 19.77
C LEU A 11 -6.25 -14.66 19.66
N PRO A 12 -6.16 -13.32 19.77
CA PRO A 12 -7.30 -12.46 19.51
C PRO A 12 -7.80 -12.69 18.08
N ALA A 13 -9.12 -12.73 17.92
CA ALA A 13 -9.74 -12.84 16.59
C ALA A 13 -9.20 -11.73 15.69
N GLY A 14 -8.57 -12.10 14.57
CA GLY A 14 -8.01 -11.13 13.63
C GLY A 14 -9.07 -10.15 13.15
N LYS A 15 -8.74 -8.86 13.10
CA LYS A 15 -9.65 -7.85 12.55
C LYS A 15 -9.90 -8.15 11.07
N LYS A 16 -11.17 -8.12 10.65
CA LYS A 16 -11.52 -8.17 9.23
C LYS A 16 -10.82 -7.01 8.51
N PRO A 17 -10.16 -7.25 7.37
CA PRO A 17 -9.60 -6.15 6.60
C PRO A 17 -10.72 -5.17 6.23
N GLY A 18 -10.39 -3.88 6.25
CA GLY A 18 -11.31 -2.83 5.82
C GLY A 18 -11.60 -2.91 4.32
N ARG A 19 -12.11 -1.81 3.76
CA ARG A 19 -12.37 -1.69 2.32
C ARG A 19 -11.10 -2.06 1.52
N PRO A 20 -11.20 -2.96 0.53
CA PRO A 20 -10.08 -3.26 -0.35
C PRO A 20 -9.53 -1.99 -1.00
N PRO A 21 -8.20 -1.82 -1.09
CA PRO A 21 -7.62 -0.66 -1.75
C PRO A 21 -7.96 -0.67 -3.25
N VAL A 22 -8.36 0.49 -3.76
CA VAL A 22 -8.66 0.68 -5.20
C VAL A 22 -7.40 0.52 -6.06
N HIS A 23 -6.26 1.01 -5.56
CA HIS A 23 -4.98 0.94 -6.26
C HIS A 23 -4.02 -0.02 -5.58
N ILE A 24 -3.30 -0.78 -6.38
CA ILE A 24 -2.25 -1.67 -5.89
C ILE A 24 -1.12 -0.80 -5.35
N LYS A 25 -0.64 -1.07 -4.13
CA LYS A 25 0.42 -0.27 -3.50
C LYS A 25 1.68 -0.12 -4.37
N ARG A 26 2.05 -1.18 -5.10
CA ARG A 26 3.18 -1.18 -6.03
C ARG A 26 3.02 -0.16 -7.16
N GLN A 27 1.81 -0.04 -7.70
CA GLN A 27 1.47 0.92 -8.76
C GLN A 27 1.69 2.37 -8.30
N LEU A 28 1.25 2.71 -7.09
CA LEU A 28 1.46 4.04 -6.49
C LEU A 28 2.96 4.31 -6.24
N LEU A 29 3.69 3.31 -5.74
CA LEU A 29 5.13 3.42 -5.51
C LEU A 29 5.92 3.62 -6.82
N ASP A 30 5.49 2.98 -7.91
CA ASP A 30 6.09 3.18 -9.23
C ASP A 30 5.85 4.61 -9.74
N GLY A 31 4.68 5.19 -9.44
CA GLY A 31 4.39 6.62 -9.65
C GLY A 31 5.36 7.54 -8.91
N ILE A 32 5.59 7.29 -7.61
CA ILE A 32 6.56 8.04 -6.78
C ILE A 32 7.96 7.91 -7.38
N ARG A 33 8.40 6.69 -7.71
CA ARG A 33 9.74 6.43 -8.27
C ARG A 33 9.95 7.13 -9.61
N ARG A 34 8.99 7.04 -10.53
CA ARG A 34 9.04 7.74 -11.82
C ARG A 34 9.13 9.24 -11.61
N ARG A 35 8.29 9.80 -10.74
CA ARG A 35 8.26 11.23 -10.43
C ARG A 35 9.61 11.72 -9.89
N THR A 36 10.17 11.01 -8.92
CA THR A 36 11.47 11.35 -8.32
C THR A 36 12.59 11.25 -9.35
N ARG A 37 12.61 10.20 -10.19
CA ARG A 37 13.61 10.03 -11.25
C ARG A 37 13.53 11.12 -12.32
N ALA A 38 12.33 11.52 -12.70
CA ALA A 38 12.10 12.53 -13.73
C ALA A 38 12.22 13.97 -13.21
N GLY A 39 12.29 14.19 -11.90
CA GLY A 39 12.23 15.54 -11.30
C GLY A 39 10.89 16.25 -11.53
N ALA A 40 9.83 15.50 -11.85
CA ALA A 40 8.55 16.08 -12.27
C ALA A 40 7.74 16.62 -11.07
N PRO A 41 6.89 17.64 -11.27
CA PRO A 41 5.92 18.04 -10.25
C PRO A 41 4.89 16.92 -10.03
N TRP A 42 4.24 16.92 -8.86
CA TRP A 42 3.25 15.88 -8.50
C TRP A 42 2.00 15.87 -9.41
N ARG A 43 1.69 17.00 -10.05
CA ARG A 43 0.58 17.11 -11.00
C ARG A 43 0.83 16.35 -12.31
N ASP A 44 2.09 16.06 -12.62
CA ASP A 44 2.51 15.40 -13.87
C ASP A 44 2.74 13.89 -13.69
N VAL A 45 2.29 13.31 -12.57
CA VAL A 45 2.31 11.85 -12.39
C VAL A 45 1.25 11.25 -13.32
N PRO A 46 1.61 10.31 -14.20
CA PRO A 46 0.64 9.68 -15.09
C PRO A 46 -0.45 8.94 -14.33
N GLU A 47 -1.71 9.11 -14.74
CA GLU A 47 -2.90 8.50 -14.12
C GLU A 47 -2.84 6.96 -14.08
N ARG A 48 -2.03 6.34 -14.96
CA ARG A 48 -1.74 4.89 -14.91
C ARG A 48 -1.14 4.43 -13.59
N TYR A 49 -0.59 5.34 -12.78
CA TYR A 49 -0.08 5.03 -11.44
C TYR A 49 -1.13 5.23 -10.33
N GLY A 50 -2.32 5.71 -10.68
CA GLY A 50 -3.36 6.17 -9.78
C GLY A 50 -3.42 7.70 -9.71
N PRO A 51 -4.48 8.27 -9.11
CA PRO A 51 -4.65 9.71 -8.99
C PRO A 51 -3.45 10.34 -8.28
N GLY A 52 -2.97 11.47 -8.79
CA GLY A 52 -1.82 12.18 -8.23
C GLY A 52 -1.96 12.48 -6.73
N GLU A 53 -3.18 12.76 -6.27
CA GLU A 53 -3.49 12.95 -4.85
C GLU A 53 -3.28 11.68 -4.01
N THR A 54 -3.63 10.50 -4.54
CA THR A 54 -3.41 9.22 -3.85
C THR A 54 -1.92 8.89 -3.78
N VAL A 55 -1.19 9.14 -4.87
CA VAL A 55 0.27 8.95 -4.93
C VAL A 55 0.98 9.88 -3.95
N TYR A 56 0.61 11.16 -3.96
CA TYR A 56 1.14 12.15 -3.01
C TYR A 56 0.74 11.82 -1.57
N GLY A 57 -0.51 11.39 -1.37
CA GLY A 57 -1.06 10.91 -0.12
C GLY A 57 -0.25 9.76 0.46
N LEU A 58 0.16 8.79 -0.37
CA LEU A 58 1.05 7.70 0.05
C LEU A 58 2.45 8.20 0.41
N PHE A 59 2.99 9.14 -0.36
CA PHE A 59 4.31 9.73 -0.09
C PHE A 59 4.37 10.48 1.24
N ARG A 60 3.33 11.27 1.54
CA ARG A 60 3.25 12.09 2.76
C ARG A 60 2.76 11.36 4.00
N ARG A 61 2.19 10.16 3.86
CA ARG A 61 1.65 9.35 4.98
C ARG A 61 2.82 8.66 5.68
N ARG A 62 3.56 9.45 6.46
CA ARG A 62 4.55 9.00 7.45
C ARG A 62 4.27 9.69 8.76
#